data_AF-A0AA39YCY8-F1
#
_entry.id   AF-A0AA39YCY8-F1
#
_cell.length_a   1.000
_cell.length_b   1.000
_cell.length_c   1.000
_cell.angle_alpha   90.00
_cell.angle_beta   90.00
_cell.angle_gamma   90.00
#
_symmetry.space_group_name_H-M   'P 1'
#
loop_
_entity.id
_entity.type
_entity.pdbx_description
1 polymer ?
#
loop_
_entity_poly.entity_id
_entity_poly.type
_entity_poly.pdbx_seq_one_letter_code
_entity_poly.pdbx_strand_id
1 'polypeptide(L)'
;MPHPTGLIASTGIELLTWGTPNGHKASILLEELKEKYGLEYTFQAVDINKNIQKEPWFTKLGPNGRIPVIVDHDNDEFSVQEGAGEYLDNPYENFG
;
A
#
# COMPACT_ATOMS: atom_id res chain seq x y z
N MET A 1 9.88 13.73 -8.13
CA MET A 1 9.75 12.93 -6.90
C MET A 1 10.98 12.05 -6.77
N PRO A 2 11.46 11.79 -5.54
CA PRO A 2 12.56 10.84 -5.30
C PRO A 2 12.20 9.46 -5.86
N HIS A 3 13.22 8.70 -6.29
CA HIS A 3 13.08 7.31 -6.72
C HIS A 3 13.13 6.42 -5.48
N PRO A 4 12.00 5.82 -5.05
CA PRO A 4 12.03 4.97 -3.87
C PRO A 4 12.80 3.68 -4.13
N THR A 5 13.42 3.16 -3.07
CA THR A 5 14.23 1.94 -3.11
C THR A 5 13.84 0.95 -2.00
N GLY A 6 12.74 1.22 -1.29
CA GLY A 6 12.29 0.46 -0.14
C GLY A 6 11.15 1.15 0.60
N LEU A 7 10.75 0.55 1.72
CA LEU A 7 9.78 1.11 2.68
C LEU A 7 10.38 2.31 3.41
N ILE A 8 9.53 3.28 3.78
CA ILE A 8 9.95 4.48 4.52
C ILE A 8 9.26 4.63 5.87
N ALA A 9 8.20 3.86 6.14
CA ALA A 9 7.59 3.78 7.45
C ALA A 9 8.20 2.61 8.26
N SER A 10 7.97 2.64 9.57
CA SER A 10 8.38 1.58 10.52
C SER A 10 7.27 1.23 11.52
N THR A 11 6.11 1.86 11.38
CA THR A 11 4.90 1.70 12.20
C THR A 11 3.68 2.07 11.35
N GLY A 12 2.52 1.50 11.66
CA GLY A 12 1.27 1.76 10.95
C GLY A 12 1.27 1.28 9.50
N ILE A 13 0.44 1.90 8.66
CA ILE A 13 0.24 1.46 7.28
C ILE A 13 1.11 2.25 6.30
N GLU A 14 1.69 1.59 5.31
CA GLU A 14 2.38 2.24 4.19
C GLU A 14 1.74 1.86 2.85
N LEU A 15 1.22 2.87 2.15
CA LEU A 15 0.62 2.72 0.83
C LEU A 15 1.64 3.03 -0.26
N LEU A 16 2.07 1.99 -0.98
CA LEU A 16 2.86 2.09 -2.20
C LEU A 16 1.92 2.20 -3.40
N THR A 17 1.79 3.38 -4.00
CA THR A 17 0.78 3.61 -5.05
C THR A 17 1.19 4.63 -6.10
N TRP A 18 0.34 4.81 -7.11
CA TRP A 18 0.47 5.84 -8.15
C TRP A 18 -0.90 6.34 -8.60
N GLY A 19 -0.92 7.46 -9.31
CA GLY A 19 -2.14 8.07 -9.89
C GLY A 19 -2.76 7.20 -10.99
N THR A 20 -3.46 6.16 -10.58
CA THR A 20 -4.21 5.21 -11.43
C THR A 20 -5.58 4.95 -10.80
N PRO A 21 -6.57 4.40 -11.53
CA PRO A 21 -7.87 4.09 -10.95
C PRO A 21 -7.80 3.20 -9.70
N ASN A 22 -6.98 2.14 -9.70
CA ASN A 22 -6.85 1.26 -8.53
C ASN A 22 -6.06 1.93 -7.39
N GLY A 23 -5.08 2.77 -7.74
CA GLY A 23 -4.37 3.57 -6.74
C GLY A 23 -5.29 4.55 -6.01
N HIS A 24 -6.21 5.20 -6.73
CA HIS A 24 -7.20 6.10 -6.13
C HIS A 24 -8.18 5.37 -5.21
N LYS A 25 -8.64 4.17 -5.56
CA LYS A 25 -9.52 3.37 -4.69
C LYS A 25 -8.85 3.08 -3.34
N ALA A 26 -7.60 2.65 -3.35
CA ALA A 26 -6.85 2.37 -2.11
C ALA A 26 -6.62 3.63 -1.27
N SER A 27 -6.31 4.77 -1.90
CA SER A 27 -6.17 6.05 -1.19
C SER A 27 -7.49 6.49 -0.55
N ILE A 28 -8.62 6.38 -1.26
CA ILE A 28 -9.94 6.73 -0.71
C ILE A 28 -10.25 5.85 0.51
N LEU A 29 -10.06 4.54 0.41
CA LEU A 29 -10.30 3.62 1.51
C LEU A 29 -9.47 3.98 2.75
N LEU A 30 -8.17 4.25 2.58
CA LEU A 30 -7.30 4.58 3.71
C LEU A 30 -7.63 5.93 4.34
N GLU A 31 -8.07 6.92 3.55
CA GLU A 31 -8.60 8.17 4.09
C GLU A 31 -9.90 7.96 4.89
N GLU A 32 -10.82 7.11 4.41
CA GLU A 32 -12.04 6.76 5.15
C GLU A 32 -11.74 6.07 6.49
N LEU A 33 -10.76 5.15 6.50
CA LEU A 33 -10.33 4.46 7.73
C LEU A 33 -9.60 5.40 8.69
N LYS A 34 -8.78 6.32 8.16
CA LYS A 34 -8.15 7.39 8.94
C LYS A 34 -9.19 8.26 9.62
N GLU A 35 -10.20 8.71 8.88
CA GLU A 35 -11.27 9.55 9.43
C GLU A 35 -12.10 8.80 10.49
N LYS A 36 -12.43 7.54 10.25
CA LYS A 36 -13.34 6.77 11.11
C LYS A 36 -12.67 6.18 12.35
N TYR A 37 -11.41 5.74 12.25
CA TYR A 37 -10.73 4.97 13.29
C TYR A 37 -9.42 5.59 13.77
N GLY A 38 -8.98 6.72 13.19
CA GLY A 38 -7.69 7.32 13.51
C GLY A 38 -6.50 6.50 12.98
N LEU A 39 -6.70 5.76 11.89
CA LEU A 39 -5.63 5.02 11.22
C LEU A 39 -4.54 5.98 10.73
N GLU A 40 -3.31 5.76 11.18
CA GLU A 40 -2.15 6.46 10.66
C GLU A 40 -1.55 5.69 9.48
N TYR A 41 -1.32 6.39 8.37
CA TYR A 41 -0.69 5.78 7.20
C TYR A 41 0.26 6.74 6.48
N THR A 42 1.31 6.16 5.89
CA THR A 42 2.30 6.83 5.07
C THR A 42 2.02 6.56 3.60
N PHE A 43 2.11 7.61 2.78
CA PHE A 43 1.98 7.51 1.34
C PHE A 43 3.37 7.49 0.68
N GLN A 44 3.58 6.54 -0.24
CA GLN A 44 4.79 6.48 -1.06
C GLN A 44 4.43 6.37 -2.55
N ALA A 45 4.98 7.27 -3.35
CA ALA A 45 4.71 7.33 -4.79
C ALA A 45 5.64 6.37 -5.56
N VAL A 46 5.07 5.39 -6.24
CA VAL A 46 5.77 4.41 -7.08
C VAL A 46 5.49 4.70 -8.56
N ASP A 47 6.38 5.45 -9.22
CA ASP A 47 6.20 5.86 -10.61
C ASP A 47 6.25 4.66 -11.57
N ILE A 48 5.06 4.19 -11.97
CA ILE A 48 4.93 3.02 -12.82
C ILE A 48 5.48 3.23 -14.24
N ASN A 49 5.62 4.49 -14.68
CA ASN A 49 6.21 4.81 -15.99
C ASN A 49 7.73 4.57 -16.01
N LYS A 50 8.34 4.50 -14.82
CA LYS A 50 9.77 4.19 -14.64
C LYS A 50 10.02 2.72 -14.30
N ASN A 51 8.98 1.87 -14.31
CA ASN A 51 9.05 0.45 -13.93
C ASN A 51 9.50 0.19 -12.47
N ILE A 52 9.33 1.15 -11.56
CA ILE A 52 9.74 0.99 -10.15
C ILE A 52 9.03 -0.20 -9.48
N GLN A 53 7.76 -0.43 -9.82
CA GLN A 53 6.96 -1.57 -9.37
C GLN A 53 7.50 -2.94 -9.80
N LYS A 54 8.50 -2.98 -10.68
CA LYS A 54 9.18 -4.21 -11.13
C LYS A 54 10.51 -4.43 -10.43
N GLU A 55 10.96 -3.48 -9.61
CA GLU A 55 12.22 -3.60 -8.90
C GLU A 55 12.17 -4.70 -7.82
N PRO A 56 13.33 -5.30 -7.48
CA PRO A 56 13.38 -6.39 -6.51
C PRO A 56 12.78 -6.05 -5.15
N TRP A 57 12.99 -4.82 -4.66
CA TRP A 57 12.45 -4.39 -3.37
C TRP A 57 10.92 -4.36 -3.38
N PHE A 58 10.32 -3.87 -4.47
CA PHE A 58 8.87 -3.78 -4.60
C PHE A 58 8.25 -5.16 -4.81
N THR A 59 8.84 -5.97 -5.70
CA THR A 59 8.32 -7.32 -6.00
C THR A 59 8.46 -8.30 -4.83
N LYS A 60 9.37 -8.04 -3.88
CA LYS A 60 9.41 -8.76 -2.60
C LYS A 60 8.12 -8.55 -1.78
N LEU A 61 7.53 -7.37 -1.85
CA LEU A 61 6.28 -7.01 -1.16
C LEU A 61 5.05 -7.41 -1.98
N GLY A 62 5.07 -7.11 -3.28
CA GLY A 62 3.98 -7.40 -4.20
C GLY A 62 4.47 -8.20 -5.41
N PRO A 63 4.47 -9.55 -5.37
CA PRO A 63 5.05 -10.41 -6.40
C PRO A 63 4.53 -10.20 -7.83
N ASN A 64 3.31 -9.66 -8.00
CA ASN A 64 2.78 -9.35 -9.33
C ASN A 64 3.42 -8.09 -9.94
N GLY A 65 4.18 -7.32 -9.16
CA GLY A 65 4.79 -6.06 -9.54
C GLY A 65 3.76 -5.07 -10.07
N ARG A 66 2.68 -4.88 -9.32
CA ARG A 66 1.57 -3.95 -9.59
C ARG A 66 1.30 -3.09 -8.37
N ILE A 67 0.85 -1.87 -8.59
CA ILE A 67 0.28 -1.01 -7.55
C ILE A 67 -1.25 -1.24 -7.48
N PRO A 68 -1.90 -0.90 -6.37
CA PRO A 68 -1.30 -0.54 -5.08
C PRO A 68 -0.72 -1.75 -4.33
N VAL A 69 0.20 -1.49 -3.41
CA VAL A 69 0.62 -2.42 -2.34
C VAL A 69 0.43 -1.69 -1.02
N ILE A 70 -0.22 -2.35 -0.06
CA ILE A 70 -0.38 -1.87 1.32
C ILE A 70 0.53 -2.72 2.19
N VAL A 71 1.35 -2.09 3.04
CA VAL A 71 2.20 -2.77 4.00
C VAL A 71 1.79 -2.36 5.40
N ASP A 72 1.59 -3.34 6.27
CA ASP A 72 1.27 -3.18 7.67
C ASP A 72 2.52 -3.43 8.52
N HIS A 73 3.10 -2.34 9.03
CA HIS A 73 4.32 -2.39 9.84
C HIS A 73 4.07 -2.85 11.28
N ASP A 74 2.81 -2.84 11.73
CA ASP A 74 2.45 -3.27 13.08
C ASP A 74 2.18 -4.79 13.15
N ASN A 75 2.14 -5.46 11.98
CA ASN A 75 1.86 -6.88 11.83
C ASN A 75 2.95 -7.60 10.98
N ASP A 76 4.20 -7.61 11.46
CA ASP A 76 5.34 -8.30 10.83
C ASP A 76 5.60 -7.92 9.36
N GLU A 77 5.43 -6.63 9.00
CA GLU A 77 5.55 -6.12 7.62
C GLU A 77 4.60 -6.83 6.63
N PHE A 78 3.43 -7.26 7.09
CA PHE A 78 2.45 -7.94 6.27
C PHE A 78 2.05 -7.06 5.07
N SER A 79 2.25 -7.58 3.85
CA SER A 79 2.00 -6.83 2.62
C SER A 79 0.89 -7.44 1.77
N VAL A 80 -0.06 -6.61 1.34
CA VAL A 80 -1.19 -6.99 0.49
C VAL A 80 -1.12 -6.28 -0.85
N GLN A 81 -1.34 -7.03 -1.93
CA GLN A 81 -1.45 -6.54 -3.31
C GLN A 81 -2.81 -6.97 -3.88
N GLU A 82 -3.43 -6.13 -4.73
CA GLU A 82 -4.74 -6.44 -5.33
C GLU A 82 -4.77 -7.86 -5.95
N GLY A 83 -5.63 -8.71 -5.39
CA GLY A 83 -5.74 -10.15 -5.66
C GLY A 83 -5.89 -11.03 -4.40
N ALA A 84 -5.45 -10.55 -3.24
CA ALA A 84 -5.71 -11.19 -1.94
C ALA A 84 -6.97 -10.59 -1.29
N GLY A 85 -8.12 -10.85 -1.94
CA GLY A 85 -9.41 -10.19 -1.71
C GLY A 85 -9.78 -9.94 -0.25
N GLU A 86 -9.47 -10.83 0.69
CA GLU A 86 -9.87 -10.68 2.10
C GLU A 86 -9.47 -9.35 2.77
N TYR A 87 -8.30 -8.77 2.49
CA TYR A 87 -7.86 -7.56 3.21
C TYR A 87 -8.58 -6.28 2.74
N LEU A 88 -8.92 -6.22 1.44
CA LEU A 88 -9.58 -5.07 0.81
C LEU A 88 -11.10 -5.27 0.68
N ASP A 89 -11.58 -6.51 0.71
CA ASP A 89 -13.00 -6.83 0.62
C ASP A 89 -13.71 -6.63 1.97
N ASN A 90 -12.99 -6.74 3.10
CA ASN A 90 -13.53 -6.41 4.42
C ASN A 90 -12.53 -5.62 5.31
N PRO A 91 -12.21 -4.37 4.94
CA PRO A 91 -11.23 -3.56 5.68
C PRO A 91 -11.64 -3.30 7.14
N TYR A 92 -12.93 -3.40 7.46
CA TYR A 92 -13.43 -3.16 8.82
C TYR A 92 -13.11 -4.27 9.83
N GLU A 93 -12.85 -5.50 9.38
CA GLU A 93 -12.41 -6.59 10.26
C GLU A 93 -10.90 -6.60 10.46
N ASN A 94 -10.14 -6.02 9.52
CA ASN A 94 -8.67 -6.05 9.56
C ASN A 94 -8.06 -4.84 10.28
N PHE A 95 -8.79 -3.72 10.38
CA PHE A 95 -8.33 -2.48 11.03
C PHE A 95 -9.21 -2.06 12.23
N GLY A 96 -10.10 -2.95 12.70
CA GLY A 96 -11.03 -2.72 13.81
C GLY A 96 -10.56 -3.29 15.14
#